data_AF-A0A969T1M7-F1
#
_entry.id   AF-A0A969T1M7-F1
#
_cell.length_a   1.000
_cell.length_b   1.000
_cell.length_c   1.000
_cell.angle_alpha   90.00
_cell.angle_beta   90.00
_cell.angle_gamma   90.00
#
_symmetry.space_group_name_H-M   'P 1'
#
loop_
_entity.id
_entity.type
_entity.pdbx_description
1 polymer ?
#
loop_
_entity_poly.entity_id
_entity_poly.type
_entity_poly.pdbx_seq_one_letter_code
_entity_poly.pdbx_strand_id
1 'polypeptide(L)'
;MVQAPDVPTPDLPTYPSLTPDQQPLLTRDEALMLYEDMTLGRFFEDKCAEMYYRGKMFGFVHLYNGQEAVATGVIRALKSTDYVCSTYRDHVHALSTGVPARAVMAELFGKATGCSKGRRGIHAHRFRQ
;
A
#
# COMPACT_ATOMS: atom_id res chain seq x y z
N MET A 1 24.20 -33.77 6.87
CA MET A 1 22.91 -33.06 7.01
C MET A 1 22.84 -32.54 8.43
N VAL A 2 23.07 -31.24 8.63
CA VAL A 2 22.99 -30.62 9.98
C VAL A 2 21.52 -30.31 10.23
N GLN A 3 20.92 -30.93 11.24
CA GLN A 3 19.59 -30.57 11.71
C GLN A 3 19.59 -29.09 12.09
N ALA A 4 18.66 -28.31 11.53
CA ALA A 4 18.44 -26.95 11.99
C ALA A 4 18.07 -26.99 13.48
N PRO A 5 18.63 -26.10 14.32
CA PRO A 5 18.24 -26.03 15.72
C PRO A 5 16.74 -25.73 15.83
N ASP A 6 16.04 -26.41 16.73
CA ASP A 6 14.66 -26.09 17.09
C ASP A 6 14.62 -24.70 17.72
N VAL A 7 14.35 -23.69 16.89
CA VAL A 7 14.07 -22.32 17.35
C VAL A 7 12.65 -22.34 17.94
N PRO A 8 12.45 -21.94 19.21
CA PRO A 8 11.12 -21.82 19.77
C PRO A 8 10.30 -20.87 18.89
N THR A 9 9.14 -21.32 18.41
CA THR A 9 8.19 -20.43 17.76
C THR A 9 7.82 -19.34 18.77
N PRO A 10 8.05 -18.05 18.48
CA PRO A 10 7.61 -16.99 19.38
C PRO A 10 6.09 -17.10 19.53
N ASP A 11 5.61 -16.99 20.77
CA ASP A 11 4.18 -16.96 21.07
C ASP A 11 3.54 -15.87 20.21
N LEU A 12 2.70 -16.28 19.25
CA LEU A 12 1.96 -15.33 18.44
C LEU A 12 1.03 -14.55 19.37
N PRO A 13 0.94 -13.22 19.24
CA PRO A 13 -0.01 -12.44 20.02
C PRO A 13 -1.42 -13.01 19.78
N THR A 14 -2.08 -13.41 20.86
CA THR A 14 -3.46 -13.88 20.81
C THR A 14 -4.32 -12.67 20.48
N TYR A 15 -4.71 -12.53 19.21
CA TYR A 15 -5.65 -11.50 18.81
C TYR A 15 -7.01 -11.83 19.44
N PRO A 16 -7.69 -10.85 20.07
CA PRO A 16 -9.03 -11.09 20.61
C PRO A 16 -9.90 -11.63 19.49
N SER A 17 -10.48 -12.81 19.71
CA SER A 17 -11.46 -13.37 18.79
C SER A 17 -12.64 -12.42 18.70
N LEU A 18 -13.02 -12.05 17.47
CA LEU A 18 -14.23 -11.27 17.22
C LEU A 18 -15.40 -12.05 17.80
N THR A 19 -16.01 -11.55 18.87
CA THR A 19 -17.19 -12.19 19.45
C THR A 19 -18.43 -11.77 18.64
N PRO A 20 -19.38 -12.68 18.36
CA PRO A 20 -20.56 -12.38 17.53
C PRO A 20 -21.43 -11.22 18.03
N ASP A 21 -21.32 -10.87 19.31
CA ASP A 21 -22.13 -9.86 19.99
C ASP A 21 -21.56 -8.43 19.89
N GLN A 22 -20.41 -8.24 19.24
CA GLN A 22 -19.85 -6.90 19.06
C GLN A 22 -20.62 -6.12 18.00
N GLN A 23 -21.08 -4.93 18.38
CA GLN A 23 -21.61 -3.96 17.41
C GLN A 23 -20.54 -3.69 16.34
N PRO A 24 -20.92 -3.61 15.05
CA PRO A 24 -19.96 -3.40 13.99
C PRO A 24 -19.20 -2.09 14.22
N LEU A 25 -17.87 -2.19 14.32
CA LEU A 25 -16.97 -1.04 14.48
C LEU A 25 -16.98 -0.11 13.26
N LEU A 26 -17.40 -0.63 12.10
CA LEU A 26 -17.44 0.07 10.82
C LEU A 26 -18.82 -0.12 10.18
N THR A 27 -19.32 0.92 9.55
CA THR A 27 -20.47 0.81 8.67
C THR A 27 -20.12 -0.04 7.44
N ARG A 28 -21.13 -0.58 6.76
CA ARG A 28 -20.93 -1.36 5.53
C ARG A 28 -20.19 -0.55 4.47
N ASP A 29 -20.52 0.73 4.33
CA ASP A 29 -19.93 1.60 3.31
C ASP A 29 -18.47 1.93 3.62
N GLU A 30 -18.14 2.15 4.90
CA GLU A 30 -16.73 2.30 5.33
C GLU A 30 -15.94 1.01 5.10
N ALA A 31 -16.51 -0.15 5.44
CA ALA A 31 -15.86 -1.43 5.22
C ALA A 31 -15.60 -1.70 3.72
N LEU A 32 -16.56 -1.37 2.85
CA LEU A 32 -16.39 -1.49 1.40
C LEU A 32 -15.32 -0.53 0.87
N MET A 33 -15.33 0.72 1.31
CA MET A 33 -14.31 1.71 0.93
C MET A 33 -12.90 1.26 1.32
N LEU A 34 -12.73 0.78 2.55
CA LEU A 34 -11.44 0.26 3.04
C LEU A 34 -11.02 -0.99 2.26
N TYR A 35 -11.96 -1.89 1.97
CA TYR A 35 -11.68 -3.09 1.20
C TYR A 35 -11.26 -2.76 -0.24
N GLU A 36 -11.96 -1.84 -0.91
CA GLU A 36 -11.62 -1.40 -2.27
C GLU A 36 -10.23 -0.78 -2.34
N ASP A 37 -9.87 0.08 -1.37
CA ASP A 37 -8.57 0.74 -1.30
C ASP A 37 -7.44 -0.27 -1.08
N MET A 38 -7.59 -1.19 -0.12
CA MET A 38 -6.61 -2.27 0.11
C MET A 38 -6.46 -3.19 -1.10
N THR A 39 -7.57 -3.54 -1.74
CA THR A 39 -7.59 -4.44 -2.90
C THR A 39 -6.94 -3.77 -4.11
N LEU A 40 -7.20 -2.48 -4.33
CA LEU A 40 -6.51 -1.68 -5.34
C LEU A 40 -5.00 -1.67 -5.10
N GLY A 41 -4.57 -1.41 -3.86
CA GLY A 41 -3.16 -1.44 -3.48
C GLY A 41 -2.50 -2.80 -3.78
N ARG A 42 -3.14 -3.90 -3.40
CA ARG A 42 -2.65 -5.26 -3.67
C ARG A 42 -2.48 -5.51 -5.17
N PHE A 43 -3.52 -5.28 -5.97
CA PHE A 43 -3.45 -5.52 -7.41
C PHE A 43 -2.44 -4.62 -8.12
N PHE A 44 -2.29 -3.38 -7.66
CA PHE A 44 -1.29 -2.48 -8.18
C PHE A 44 0.12 -3.03 -7.99
N GLU A 45 0.44 -3.47 -6.78
CA GLU A 45 1.77 -3.99 -6.44
C GLU A 45 2.06 -5.33 -7.14
N ASP A 46 1.07 -6.22 -7.25
CA ASP A 46 1.21 -7.46 -8.03
C ASP A 46 1.53 -7.13 -9.50
N LYS A 47 0.91 -6.08 -10.04
CA LYS A 47 1.21 -5.63 -11.40
C LYS A 47 2.60 -5.01 -11.53
N CYS A 48 3.05 -4.26 -10.52
CA CYS A 48 4.42 -3.75 -10.45
C CYS A 48 5.43 -4.90 -10.45
N ALA A 49 5.20 -5.94 -9.64
CA ALA A 49 6.02 -7.14 -9.60
C ALA A 49 6.07 -7.83 -10.98
N GLU A 50 4.92 -8.06 -11.62
CA GLU A 50 4.85 -8.66 -12.96
C GLU A 50 5.67 -7.87 -13.99
N MET A 51 5.54 -6.54 -13.99
CA MET A 51 6.21 -5.66 -14.95
C MET A 51 7.71 -5.54 -14.68
N TYR A 52 8.12 -5.61 -13.42
CA TYR A 52 9.51 -5.70 -13.02
C TYR A 52 10.15 -7.01 -13.52
N TYR A 53 9.50 -8.16 -13.30
CA TYR A 53 9.99 -9.45 -13.81
C TYR A 53 10.05 -9.52 -15.34
N ARG A 54 9.20 -8.77 -16.04
CA ARG A 54 9.24 -8.63 -17.50
C ARG A 54 10.33 -7.65 -18.00
N GLY A 55 11.12 -7.07 -17.10
CA GLY A 55 12.19 -6.12 -17.44
C GLY A 55 11.67 -4.80 -18.01
N LYS A 56 10.42 -4.41 -17.69
CA LYS A 56 9.80 -3.18 -18.19
C LYS A 56 9.90 -2.01 -17.21
N MET A 57 10.18 -2.29 -15.94
CA MET A 57 10.46 -1.28 -14.92
C MET A 57 11.96 -1.26 -14.62
N PHE A 58 12.53 -0.07 -14.48
CA PHE A 58 13.96 0.13 -14.28
C PHE A 58 14.22 0.73 -12.90
N GLY A 59 15.32 0.30 -12.26
CA GLY A 59 15.69 0.75 -10.91
C GLY A 59 15.20 -0.21 -9.82
N PHE A 60 14.96 0.32 -8.62
CA PHE A 60 14.50 -0.46 -7.47
C PHE A 60 13.00 -0.26 -7.26
N VAL A 61 12.25 -1.36 -7.14
CA VAL A 61 10.81 -1.36 -6.86
C VAL A 61 10.59 -1.99 -5.49
N HIS A 62 10.04 -1.22 -4.55
CA HIS A 62 9.74 -1.70 -3.20
C HIS A 62 8.24 -1.94 -3.05
N LEU A 63 7.83 -3.20 -3.04
CA LEU A 63 6.42 -3.59 -3.07
C LEU A 63 5.73 -3.51 -1.69
N TYR A 64 4.55 -2.92 -1.57
CA TYR A 64 3.80 -2.78 -0.31
C TYR A 64 2.89 -3.98 0.04
N ASN A 65 3.07 -5.14 -0.62
CA ASN A 65 2.26 -6.34 -0.37
C ASN A 65 2.26 -6.74 1.11
N GLY A 66 1.07 -6.89 1.69
CA GLY A 66 0.87 -7.32 3.07
C GLY A 66 0.84 -6.17 4.09
N GLN A 67 1.04 -4.92 3.65
CA GLN A 67 0.99 -3.73 4.50
C GLN A 67 -0.20 -2.82 4.15
N GLU A 68 -1.11 -3.22 3.26
CA GLU A 68 -2.14 -2.36 2.66
C GLU A 68 -3.06 -1.71 3.71
N ALA A 69 -3.37 -2.44 4.78
CA ALA A 69 -4.17 -1.95 5.90
C ALA A 69 -3.53 -0.75 6.62
N VAL A 70 -2.19 -0.66 6.64
CA VAL A 70 -1.45 0.44 7.28
C VAL A 70 -1.67 1.73 6.49
N ALA A 71 -1.41 1.71 5.18
CA ALA A 71 -1.58 2.88 4.34
C ALA A 71 -3.06 3.32 4.29
N THR A 72 -3.95 2.37 4.01
CA THR A 72 -5.39 2.63 3.93
C THR A 72 -5.92 3.17 5.26
N GLY A 73 -5.64 2.50 6.38
CA GLY A 73 -6.14 2.91 7.69
C GLY A 73 -5.64 4.29 8.13
N VAL A 74 -4.33 4.56 7.94
CA VAL A 74 -3.76 5.87 8.28
C VAL A 74 -4.38 6.95 7.41
N ILE A 75 -4.44 6.77 6.09
CA ILE A 75 -4.89 7.83 5.19
C ILE A 75 -6.38 8.12 5.34
N ARG A 76 -7.21 7.09 5.58
CA ARG A 76 -8.65 7.28 5.81
C ARG A 76 -8.97 7.90 7.18
N ALA A 77 -8.07 7.79 8.15
CA ALA A 77 -8.22 8.46 9.44
C ALA A 77 -7.76 9.93 9.43
N LEU A 78 -7.00 10.35 8.42
CA LEU A 78 -6.49 11.72 8.30
C LEU A 78 -7.53 12.68 7.71
N LYS A 79 -7.42 13.96 8.06
CA LYS A 79 -8.21 15.03 7.45
C LYS A 79 -7.60 15.45 6.12
N SER A 80 -8.39 16.02 5.24
CA SER A 80 -7.95 16.55 3.94
C SER A 80 -6.91 17.68 4.03
N THR A 81 -6.70 18.26 5.22
CA THR A 81 -5.69 19.28 5.51
C THR A 81 -4.36 18.70 5.97
N ASP A 82 -4.31 17.42 6.30
CA ASP A 82 -3.14 16.79 6.88
C ASP A 82 -2.13 16.40 5.79
N TYR A 83 -0.85 16.38 6.17
CA TYR A 83 0.24 16.03 5.27
C TYR A 83 0.72 14.62 5.54
N VAL A 84 0.87 13.84 4.47
CA VAL A 84 1.44 12.49 4.52
C VAL A 84 2.79 12.51 3.82
N CYS A 85 3.81 12.01 4.52
CA CYS A 85 5.13 11.78 3.97
C CYS A 85 5.45 10.29 4.15
N SER A 86 5.92 9.64 3.09
CA SER A 86 6.35 8.25 3.12
C SER A 86 7.81 8.16 2.66
N THR A 87 8.40 6.98 2.79
CA THR A 87 9.79 6.74 2.40
C THR A 87 9.84 6.16 0.99
N TYR A 88 10.56 5.06 0.78
CA TYR A 88 10.77 4.43 -0.53
C TYR A 88 9.70 3.37 -0.88
N ARG A 89 8.72 3.14 0.00
CA ARG A 89 7.64 2.17 -0.18
C ARG A 89 6.28 2.90 -0.15
N ASP A 90 6.09 3.76 -1.14
CA ASP A 90 5.08 4.82 -1.13
C ASP A 90 3.93 4.59 -2.12
N HIS A 91 3.94 3.52 -2.90
CA HIS A 91 2.95 3.32 -3.97
C HIS A 91 1.52 3.28 -3.42
N VAL A 92 1.26 2.43 -2.43
CA VAL A 92 -0.08 2.31 -1.84
C VAL A 92 -0.46 3.56 -1.05
N HIS A 93 0.52 4.26 -0.44
CA HIS A 93 0.25 5.56 0.18
C HIS A 93 -0.24 6.58 -0.86
N ALA A 94 0.40 6.65 -2.02
CA ALA A 94 -0.02 7.54 -3.10
C ALA A 94 -1.39 7.16 -3.67
N LEU A 95 -1.69 5.86 -3.80
CA LEU A 95 -3.01 5.41 -4.27
C LEU A 95 -4.12 5.80 -3.28
N SER A 96 -3.91 5.52 -1.99
CA SER A 96 -4.91 5.78 -0.95
C SER A 96 -5.12 7.28 -0.70
N THR A 97 -4.15 8.14 -0.99
CA THR A 97 -4.35 9.61 -0.99
C THR A 97 -5.14 10.12 -2.21
N GLY A 98 -5.47 9.25 -3.17
CA GLY A 98 -6.27 9.59 -4.35
C GLY A 98 -5.47 9.84 -5.62
N VAL A 99 -4.16 9.54 -5.66
CA VAL A 99 -3.40 9.64 -6.90
C VAL A 99 -3.91 8.57 -7.88
N PRO A 100 -4.23 8.96 -9.13
CA PRO A 100 -4.66 7.98 -10.11
C PRO A 100 -3.59 6.90 -10.32
N ALA A 101 -3.96 5.62 -10.21
CA ALA A 101 -3.05 4.49 -10.40
C ALA A 101 -2.28 4.57 -11.73
N ARG A 102 -2.90 5.11 -12.78
CA ARG A 102 -2.25 5.36 -14.08
C ARG A 102 -1.03 6.29 -13.97
N ALA A 103 -1.08 7.30 -13.11
CA ALA A 103 -0.01 8.28 -12.94
C ALA A 103 1.13 7.70 -12.10
N VAL A 104 0.80 6.95 -11.04
CA VAL A 104 1.75 6.18 -10.22
C VAL A 104 2.50 5.18 -11.13
N MET A 105 1.76 4.40 -11.91
CA MET A 105 2.32 3.42 -12.84
C MET A 105 3.16 4.09 -13.93
N ALA A 106 2.72 5.23 -14.47
CA ALA A 106 3.49 5.99 -15.46
C ALA A 106 4.84 6.46 -14.91
N GLU A 107 4.91 6.88 -13.64
CA GLU A 107 6.17 7.25 -13.00
C GLU A 107 7.11 6.03 -12.87
N LEU A 108 6.58 4.87 -12.47
CA LEU A 108 7.35 3.62 -12.37
C LEU A 108 7.90 3.15 -13.72
N PHE A 109 7.22 3.48 -14.82
CA PHE A 109 7.70 3.25 -16.19
C PHE A 109 8.60 4.38 -16.73
N GLY A 110 8.90 5.42 -15.94
CA GLY A 110 9.71 6.57 -16.37
C GLY A 110 9.05 7.42 -17.47
N LYS A 111 7.72 7.42 -17.56
CA LYS A 111 6.97 8.16 -18.59
C LYS A 111 6.77 9.62 -18.19
N ALA A 112 6.72 10.51 -19.19
CA ALA A 112 6.46 11.93 -19.00
C ALA A 112 5.09 12.24 -18.34
N THR A 113 4.14 11.29 -18.41
CA THR A 113 2.82 11.37 -17.77
C THR A 113 2.83 10.94 -16.30
N GLY A 114 3.99 10.58 -15.74
CA GLY A 114 4.13 10.28 -14.32
C GLY A 114 4.01 11.52 -13.44
N CYS A 115 3.75 11.30 -12.14
CA CYS A 115 3.56 12.36 -11.14
C CYS A 115 4.73 13.37 -11.08
N SER A 116 5.95 12.91 -11.37
CA SER A 116 7.19 13.69 -11.38
C SER A 116 7.79 13.79 -12.80
N LYS A 117 6.99 13.50 -13.83
CA LYS A 117 7.37 13.47 -15.25
C LYS A 117 8.49 12.46 -15.56
N GLY A 118 8.54 11.35 -14.84
CA GLY A 118 9.53 10.28 -15.05
C GLY A 118 10.93 10.61 -14.52
N ARG A 119 11.04 11.58 -13.59
CA ARG A 119 12.34 12.05 -13.07
C ARG A 119 12.66 11.55 -11.67
N ARG A 120 11.67 11.15 -10.85
CA ARG A 120 11.86 10.68 -9.45
C ARG A 120 10.66 9.85 -8.96
N GLY A 121 10.91 8.95 -8.01
CA GLY A 121 9.85 8.23 -7.27
C GLY A 121 8.90 9.15 -6.49
N ILE A 122 7.92 8.55 -5.82
CA ILE A 122 6.68 9.21 -5.33
C ILE A 122 6.82 9.61 -3.85
N HIS A 123 7.95 10.21 -3.46
CA HIS A 123 8.35 10.28 -2.05
C HIS A 123 7.67 11.37 -1.21
N ALA A 124 7.20 12.45 -1.84
CA ALA A 124 6.60 13.56 -1.11
C ALA A 124 5.59 14.30 -1.99
N HIS A 125 4.34 14.34 -1.53
CA HIS A 125 3.29 15.05 -2.23
C HIS A 125 2.27 15.65 -1.26
N ARG A 126 1.90 16.90 -1.53
CA ARG A 126 0.73 17.55 -0.94
C ARG A 126 -0.49 17.09 -1.74
N PHE A 127 -1.33 16.24 -1.16
CA PHE A 127 -2.56 15.79 -1.82
C PHE A 127 -3.78 16.39 -1.14
N ARG A 128 -4.57 17.07 -1.95
CA ARG A 128 -5.86 17.64 -1.58
C ARG A 128 -6.89 16.57 -2.00
N GLN A 129 -7.53 15.94 -1.02
CA GLN A 129 -8.68 15.06 -1.29
C GLN A 129 -9.80 15.85 -1.97
#